data_AF-A0A1G1NET5-F1
#
_entry.id   AF-A0A1G1NET5-F1
#
_cell.length_a   1.000
_cell.length_b   1.000
_cell.length_c   1.000
_cell.angle_alpha   90.00
_cell.angle_beta   90.00
_cell.angle_gamma   90.00
#
_symmetry.space_group_name_H-M   'P 1'
#
loop_
_entity.id
_entity.type
_entity.pdbx_description
1 polymer ?
#
loop_
_entity_poly.entity_id
_entity_poly.type
_entity_poly.pdbx_seq_one_letter_code
_entity_poly.pdbx_strand_id
1 'polypeptide(L)'
;MTEKQKFTSYEKKLIRRYLIWCYKTTKESFERVERKFTQLTVDDFIADELKSLKGKMRSDLDGPIKEFEEYMNKKEMSALSEKFADPQRGVFNKEYLYLKIRLGAIEKAVVFFLGKKELTAIHKLYEEEMTKRILQARDHT
;
A
#
# COMPACT_ATOMS: atom_id res chain seq x y z
N MET A 1 28.68 8.45 -19.24
CA MET A 1 29.72 7.73 -18.49
C MET A 1 29.95 8.47 -17.19
N THR A 2 29.77 7.83 -16.05
CA THR A 2 30.12 8.41 -14.75
C THR A 2 30.86 7.32 -13.98
N GLU A 3 32.12 7.59 -13.64
CA GLU A 3 32.89 6.74 -12.73
C GLU A 3 32.02 6.45 -11.51
N LYS A 4 31.96 5.17 -11.09
CA LYS A 4 31.29 4.80 -9.85
C LYS A 4 32.04 5.50 -8.71
N GLN A 5 31.50 6.64 -8.26
CA GLN A 5 32.01 7.36 -7.10
C GLN A 5 32.17 6.36 -5.95
N LYS A 6 33.41 6.19 -5.48
CA LYS A 6 33.71 5.25 -4.40
C LYS A 6 33.35 5.91 -3.07
N PHE A 7 32.18 5.57 -2.56
CA PHE A 7 31.74 6.00 -1.23
C PHE A 7 32.49 5.27 -0.12
N THR A 8 32.89 6.02 0.90
CA THR A 8 33.39 5.49 2.18
C THR A 8 32.32 4.66 2.89
N SER A 9 32.74 3.87 3.89
CA SER A 9 31.82 3.09 4.71
C SER A 9 30.83 3.97 5.49
N TYR A 10 31.24 5.17 5.89
CA TYR A 10 30.40 6.15 6.56
C TYR A 10 29.33 6.73 5.64
N GLU A 11 29.72 7.18 4.44
CA GLU A 11 28.77 7.70 3.44
C GLU A 11 27.75 6.65 3.02
N LYS A 12 28.17 5.39 2.84
CA LYS A 12 27.24 4.28 2.55
C LYS A 12 26.20 4.10 3.65
N LYS A 13 26.56 4.27 4.92
CA LYS A 13 25.60 4.22 6.04
C LYS A 13 24.61 5.38 5.99
N LEU A 14 25.07 6.58 5.65
CA LEU A 14 24.20 7.75 5.51
C LEU A 14 23.23 7.59 4.33
N ILE A 15 23.74 7.18 3.17
CA ILE A 15 22.94 6.86 1.98
C ILE A 15 21.89 5.81 2.31
N ARG A 16 22.28 4.73 3.01
CA ARG A 16 21.36 3.69 3.45
C ARG A 16 20.21 4.23 4.30
N ARG A 17 20.50 5.02 5.33
CA ARG A 17 19.46 5.59 6.21
C ARG A 17 18.51 6.49 5.42
N TYR A 18 19.05 7.33 4.55
CA TYR A 18 18.25 8.23 3.73
C TYR A 18 17.35 7.46 2.76
N LEU A 19 17.87 6.45 2.06
CA LEU A 19 17.08 5.65 1.12
C LEU A 19 16.00 4.83 1.83
N ILE A 20 16.26 4.31 3.04
CA ILE A 20 15.22 3.67 3.87
C ILE A 20 14.10 4.66 4.19
N TRP A 21 14.45 5.87 4.62
CA TRP A 21 13.46 6.91 4.91
C TRP A 21 12.64 7.30 3.67
N CYS A 22 13.30 7.50 2.51
CA CYS A 22 12.61 7.77 1.24
C CYS A 22 11.69 6.62 0.83
N TYR A 23 12.16 5.38 0.93
CA TYR A 23 11.39 4.19 0.61
C TYR A 23 10.15 4.12 1.49
N LYS A 24 10.32 4.16 2.82
CA LYS A 24 9.21 4.09 3.79
C LYS A 24 8.16 5.15 3.53
N THR A 25 8.56 6.42 3.46
CA THR A 25 7.61 7.54 3.31
C THR A 25 6.84 7.48 1.99
N THR A 26 7.52 7.10 0.90
CA THR A 26 6.87 6.97 -0.41
C THR A 26 5.98 5.74 -0.47
N LYS A 27 6.45 4.61 0.07
CA LYS A 27 5.73 3.33 0.09
C LYS A 27 4.46 3.44 0.94
N GLU A 28 4.51 4.00 2.14
CA GLU A 28 3.32 4.22 2.98
C GLU A 28 2.29 5.11 2.27
N SER A 29 2.74 6.19 1.61
CA SER A 29 1.86 7.08 0.85
C SER A 29 1.21 6.39 -0.34
N PHE A 30 1.97 5.56 -1.06
CA PHE A 30 1.50 4.77 -2.20
C PHE A 30 0.52 3.67 -1.75
N GLU A 31 0.89 2.91 -0.71
CA GLU A 31 0.08 1.83 -0.15
C GLU A 31 -1.20 2.32 0.48
N ARG A 32 -1.27 3.58 0.97
CA ARG A 32 -2.53 4.15 1.45
C ARG A 32 -3.64 4.10 0.38
N VAL A 33 -3.29 4.32 -0.88
CA VAL A 33 -4.23 4.25 -2.00
C VAL A 33 -4.46 2.78 -2.38
N GLU A 34 -3.39 2.00 -2.58
CA GLU A 34 -3.53 0.59 -2.99
C GLU A 34 -4.27 -0.28 -1.96
N ARG A 35 -4.09 -0.01 -0.66
CA ARG A 35 -4.72 -0.77 0.43
C ARG A 35 -6.23 -0.74 0.32
N LYS A 36 -6.85 0.36 -0.13
CA LYS A 36 -8.30 0.43 -0.29
C LYS A 36 -8.80 -0.61 -1.30
N PHE A 37 -8.06 -0.81 -2.39
CA PHE A 37 -8.40 -1.83 -3.39
C PHE A 37 -8.21 -3.24 -2.84
N THR A 38 -7.09 -3.51 -2.15
CA THR A 38 -6.88 -4.82 -1.51
C THR A 38 -7.95 -5.12 -0.44
N GLN A 39 -8.32 -4.10 0.34
CA GLN A 39 -9.43 -4.22 1.30
C GLN A 39 -10.74 -4.53 0.60
N LEU A 40 -11.09 -3.82 -0.49
CA LEU A 40 -12.30 -4.11 -1.26
C LEU A 40 -12.32 -5.55 -1.79
N THR A 41 -11.18 -6.07 -2.27
CA THR A 41 -11.08 -7.47 -2.71
C THR A 41 -11.36 -8.46 -1.57
N VAL A 42 -10.86 -8.19 -0.37
CA VAL A 42 -11.11 -9.04 0.81
C VAL A 42 -12.55 -8.87 1.31
N ASP A 43 -13.04 -7.64 1.35
CA ASP A 43 -14.41 -7.31 1.79
C ASP A 43 -15.45 -7.95 0.86
N ASP A 44 -15.20 -8.01 -0.44
CA ASP A 44 -16.06 -8.66 -1.45
C ASP A 44 -16.20 -10.16 -1.16
N PHE A 45 -15.08 -10.85 -0.92
CA PHE A 45 -15.09 -12.25 -0.48
C PHE A 45 -15.90 -12.44 0.81
N ILE A 46 -15.73 -11.56 1.80
CA ILE A 46 -16.48 -11.62 3.06
C ILE A 46 -17.99 -11.40 2.81
N ALA A 47 -18.35 -10.43 1.97
CA ALA A 47 -19.73 -10.13 1.64
C ALA A 47 -20.42 -11.33 0.97
N ASP A 48 -19.73 -12.01 0.07
CA ASP A 48 -20.23 -13.21 -0.60
C ASP A 48 -20.46 -14.37 0.39
N GLU A 49 -19.53 -14.61 1.31
CA GLU A 49 -19.70 -15.61 2.37
C GLU A 49 -20.93 -15.29 3.24
N LEU A 50 -21.13 -14.02 3.61
CA LEU A 50 -22.29 -13.57 4.38
C LEU A 50 -23.62 -13.66 3.58
N LYS A 51 -23.58 -13.53 2.25
CA LYS A 51 -24.72 -13.72 1.34
C LYS A 51 -25.07 -15.17 1.10
N SER A 52 -24.11 -16.06 1.21
CA SER A 52 -24.32 -17.50 1.04
C SER A 52 -25.13 -18.14 2.18
N LEU A 53 -25.25 -17.45 3.33
CA LEU A 53 -26.05 -17.89 4.48
C LEU A 53 -27.52 -18.09 4.09
N LYS A 54 -28.19 -19.04 4.75
CA LYS A 54 -29.59 -19.41 4.45
C LYS A 54 -30.48 -19.38 5.68
N GLY A 55 -31.79 -19.27 5.42
CA GLY A 55 -32.82 -19.33 6.45
C GLY A 55 -32.79 -18.10 7.38
N LYS A 56 -33.24 -18.29 8.61
CA LYS A 56 -33.44 -17.20 9.59
C LYS A 56 -32.16 -16.40 9.87
N MET A 57 -31.00 -17.07 9.89
CA MET A 57 -29.72 -16.41 10.11
C MET A 57 -29.39 -15.38 9.02
N ARG A 58 -29.79 -15.65 7.78
CA ARG A 58 -29.59 -14.71 6.67
C ARG A 58 -30.53 -13.51 6.78
N SER A 59 -31.82 -13.74 7.06
CA SER A 59 -32.80 -12.65 7.21
C SER A 59 -32.46 -11.72 8.36
N ASP A 60 -31.94 -12.27 9.46
CA ASP A 60 -31.54 -11.50 10.64
C ASP A 60 -30.32 -10.58 10.35
N LEU A 61 -29.58 -10.83 9.27
CA LEU A 61 -28.38 -10.09 8.87
C LEU A 61 -28.56 -9.18 7.65
N ASP A 62 -29.76 -9.09 7.07
CA ASP A 62 -29.97 -8.31 5.84
C ASP A 62 -29.63 -6.81 6.02
N GLY A 63 -29.96 -6.23 7.17
CA GLY A 63 -29.59 -4.86 7.52
C GLY A 63 -28.08 -4.64 7.58
N PRO A 64 -27.35 -5.35 8.48
CA PRO A 64 -25.89 -5.26 8.56
C PRO A 64 -25.16 -5.52 7.24
N ILE A 65 -25.65 -6.47 6.44
CA ILE A 65 -25.02 -6.80 5.15
C ILE A 65 -25.21 -5.67 4.15
N LYS A 66 -26.39 -5.05 4.12
CA LYS A 66 -26.63 -3.87 3.29
C LYS A 66 -25.75 -2.69 3.72
N GLU A 67 -25.61 -2.45 5.03
CA GLU A 67 -24.71 -1.41 5.55
C GLU A 67 -23.25 -1.66 5.14
N PHE A 68 -22.83 -2.93 5.17
CA PHE A 68 -21.50 -3.33 4.72
C PHE A 68 -21.28 -3.09 3.22
N GLU A 69 -22.26 -3.43 2.37
CA GLU A 69 -22.22 -3.12 0.94
C GLU A 69 -22.17 -1.62 0.67
N GLU A 70 -22.96 -0.81 1.39
CA GLU A 70 -22.93 0.65 1.28
C GLU A 70 -21.57 1.22 1.69
N TYR A 71 -20.94 0.68 2.73
CA TYR A 71 -19.57 1.01 3.14
C TYR A 71 -18.56 0.67 2.04
N MET A 72 -18.65 -0.51 1.44
CA MET A 72 -17.77 -0.93 0.34
C MET A 72 -17.92 0.01 -0.86
N ASN A 73 -19.15 0.34 -1.27
CA ASN A 73 -19.41 1.26 -2.37
C ASN A 73 -18.79 2.64 -2.14
N LYS A 74 -18.92 3.19 -0.92
CA LYS A 74 -18.29 4.47 -0.55
C LYS A 74 -16.75 4.37 -0.61
N LYS A 75 -16.20 3.27 -0.13
CA LYS A 75 -14.74 3.00 -0.17
C LYS A 75 -14.25 2.90 -1.61
N GLU A 76 -14.97 2.22 -2.50
CA GLU A 76 -14.63 2.09 -3.91
C GLU A 76 -14.59 3.44 -4.62
N MET A 77 -15.63 4.25 -4.47
CA MET A 77 -15.67 5.61 -5.05
C MET A 77 -14.50 6.47 -4.56
N SER A 78 -14.14 6.39 -3.28
CA SER A 78 -12.97 7.07 -2.72
C SER A 78 -11.65 6.52 -3.30
N ALA A 79 -11.51 5.20 -3.43
CA ALA A 79 -10.31 4.57 -3.96
C ALA A 79 -10.08 4.94 -5.43
N LEU A 80 -11.15 4.93 -6.24
CA LEU A 80 -11.10 5.30 -7.65
C LEU A 80 -10.69 6.76 -7.85
N SER A 81 -11.27 7.69 -7.08
CA SER A 81 -10.94 9.13 -7.19
C SER A 81 -9.51 9.47 -6.75
N GLU A 82 -8.93 8.72 -5.82
CA GLU A 82 -7.52 8.89 -5.41
C GLU A 82 -6.54 8.30 -6.44
N LYS A 83 -6.88 7.18 -7.09
CA LYS A 83 -6.00 6.49 -8.03
C LYS A 83 -6.09 7.04 -9.45
N PHE A 84 -7.28 7.44 -9.89
CA PHE A 84 -7.55 7.81 -11.27
C PHE A 84 -8.08 9.24 -11.39
N ALA A 85 -7.60 9.94 -12.41
CA ALA A 85 -8.22 11.18 -12.88
C ALA A 85 -9.40 10.88 -13.82
N ASP A 86 -9.33 9.78 -14.58
CA ASP A 86 -10.43 9.24 -15.38
C ASP A 86 -10.38 7.70 -15.28
N PRO A 87 -11.22 7.09 -14.42
CA PRO A 87 -11.28 5.64 -14.27
C PRO A 87 -11.66 4.91 -15.55
N GLN A 88 -12.56 5.47 -16.37
CA GLN A 88 -13.06 4.80 -17.59
C GLN A 88 -11.97 4.70 -18.67
N ARG A 89 -11.09 5.69 -18.73
CA ARG A 89 -9.95 5.72 -19.67
C ARG A 89 -8.65 5.19 -19.06
N GLY A 90 -8.67 4.76 -17.79
CA GLY A 90 -7.48 4.29 -17.07
C GLY A 90 -6.42 5.39 -16.85
N VAL A 91 -6.82 6.67 -16.85
CA VAL A 91 -5.90 7.79 -16.64
C VAL A 91 -5.64 7.95 -15.16
N PHE A 92 -4.39 7.75 -14.73
CA PHE A 92 -4.00 7.91 -13.35
C PHE A 92 -4.08 9.35 -12.88
N ASN A 93 -4.43 9.51 -11.60
CA ASN A 93 -4.22 10.75 -10.90
C ASN A 93 -2.71 11.09 -10.89
N LYS A 94 -2.35 12.37 -11.06
CA LYS A 94 -0.95 12.81 -11.13
C LYS A 94 -0.17 12.49 -9.86
N GLU A 95 -0.79 12.65 -8.69
CA GLU A 95 -0.15 12.34 -7.40
C GLU A 95 0.13 10.85 -7.26
N TYR A 96 -0.86 10.01 -7.57
CA TYR A 96 -0.69 8.56 -7.59
C TYR A 96 0.43 8.14 -8.56
N LEU A 97 0.42 8.69 -9.78
CA LEU A 97 1.44 8.40 -10.79
C LEU A 97 2.84 8.82 -10.32
N TYR A 98 2.95 9.99 -9.71
CA TYR A 98 4.20 10.46 -9.12
C TYR A 98 4.70 9.51 -8.03
N LEU A 99 3.85 9.08 -7.10
CA LEU A 99 4.22 8.13 -6.05
C LEU A 99 4.71 6.80 -6.63
N LYS A 100 4.00 6.26 -7.63
CA LYS A 100 4.38 5.02 -8.32
C LYS A 100 5.75 5.13 -8.99
N ILE A 101 5.97 6.21 -9.75
CA ILE A 101 7.25 6.44 -10.45
C ILE A 101 8.38 6.70 -9.46
N ARG A 102 8.13 7.52 -8.43
CA ARG A 102 9.11 7.86 -7.38
C ARG A 102 9.54 6.62 -6.62
N LEU A 103 8.62 5.74 -6.26
CA LEU A 103 8.94 4.48 -5.57
C LEU A 103 9.90 3.63 -6.42
N GLY A 104 9.59 3.43 -7.71
CA GLY A 104 10.47 2.69 -8.60
C GLY A 104 11.85 3.34 -8.80
N ALA A 105 11.92 4.69 -8.79
CA ALA A 105 13.20 5.40 -8.83
C ALA A 105 14.02 5.19 -7.55
N ILE A 106 13.38 5.19 -6.38
CA ILE A 106 14.03 4.90 -5.09
C ILE A 106 14.58 3.47 -5.07
N GLU A 107 13.82 2.48 -5.53
CA GLU A 107 14.29 1.09 -5.59
C GLU A 107 15.50 0.94 -6.51
N LYS A 108 15.50 1.61 -7.67
CA LYS A 108 16.67 1.67 -8.57
C LYS A 108 17.87 2.34 -7.88
N ALA A 109 17.65 3.41 -7.11
CA ALA A 109 18.71 4.06 -6.35
C ALA A 109 19.30 3.13 -5.28
N VAL A 110 18.47 2.38 -4.54
CA VAL A 110 18.92 1.36 -3.59
C VAL A 110 19.81 0.32 -4.27
N VAL A 111 19.37 -0.22 -5.41
CA VAL A 111 20.18 -1.20 -6.16
C VAL A 111 21.49 -0.60 -6.64
N PHE A 112 21.47 0.64 -7.12
CA PHE A 112 22.67 1.32 -7.60
C PHE A 112 23.71 1.57 -6.49
N PHE A 113 23.28 2.09 -5.33
CA PHE A 113 24.19 2.48 -4.25
C PHE A 113 24.55 1.34 -3.29
N LEU A 114 23.63 0.42 -3.04
CA LEU A 114 23.72 -0.57 -1.96
C LEU A 114 23.57 -2.02 -2.45
N GLY A 115 23.07 -2.22 -3.67
CA GLY A 115 22.91 -3.53 -4.29
C GLY A 115 21.55 -4.19 -4.04
N LYS A 116 21.24 -5.21 -4.85
CA LYS A 116 19.94 -5.91 -4.84
C LYS A 116 19.62 -6.59 -3.51
N LYS A 117 20.64 -7.13 -2.81
CA LYS A 117 20.46 -7.75 -1.49
C LYS A 117 19.92 -6.75 -0.47
N GLU A 118 20.40 -5.50 -0.52
CA GLU A 118 19.91 -4.46 0.39
C GLU A 118 18.46 -4.10 0.09
N LEU A 119 18.07 -4.02 -1.19
CA LEU A 119 16.66 -3.79 -1.54
C LEU A 119 15.73 -4.86 -0.94
N THR A 120 16.12 -6.14 -1.03
CA THR A 120 15.37 -7.24 -0.42
C THR A 120 15.29 -7.11 1.10
N ALA A 121 16.39 -6.70 1.75
CA ALA A 121 16.40 -6.47 3.19
C ALA A 121 15.49 -5.30 3.59
N ILE A 122 15.47 -4.20 2.81
CA ILE A 122 14.60 -3.05 3.05
C ILE A 122 13.12 -3.45 2.90
N HIS A 123 12.78 -4.22 1.86
CA HIS A 123 11.42 -4.76 1.69
C HIS A 123 10.99 -5.55 2.92
N LYS A 124 11.81 -6.51 3.36
CA LYS A 124 11.52 -7.33 4.55
C LYS A 124 11.35 -6.48 5.83
N LEU A 125 12.27 -5.55 6.08
CA LEU A 125 12.21 -4.66 7.24
C LEU A 125 10.94 -3.79 7.24
N TYR A 126 10.51 -3.34 6.06
CA TYR A 126 9.28 -2.57 5.91
C TYR A 126 8.05 -3.41 6.26
N GLU A 127 7.95 -4.63 5.73
CA GLU A 127 6.84 -5.54 6.02
C GLU A 127 6.78 -5.92 7.51
N GLU A 128 7.92 -6.22 8.12
CA GLU A 128 8.01 -6.51 9.56
C GLU A 128 7.52 -5.33 10.40
N GLU A 129 7.96 -4.11 10.07
CA GLU A 129 7.54 -2.89 10.76
C GLU A 129 6.04 -2.60 10.56
N MET A 130 5.50 -2.75 9.34
CA MET A 130 4.07 -2.53 9.09
C MET A 130 3.21 -3.56 9.83
N THR A 131 3.60 -4.83 9.79
CA THR A 131 2.92 -5.92 10.51
C THR A 131 2.95 -5.66 12.01
N LYS A 132 4.12 -5.31 12.55
CA LYS A 132 4.26 -4.97 13.97
C LYS A 132 3.36 -3.80 14.37
N ARG A 133 3.28 -2.74 13.57
CA ARG A 133 2.37 -1.62 13.84
C ARG A 133 0.91 -2.04 13.84
N ILE A 134 0.49 -2.91 12.94
CA ILE A 134 -0.88 -3.43 12.92
C ILE A 134 -1.17 -4.22 14.20
N LEU A 135 -0.27 -5.11 14.60
CA LEU A 135 -0.44 -5.94 15.80
C LEU A 135 -0.33 -5.16 17.12
N GLN A 136 0.43 -4.06 17.12
CA GLN A 136 0.68 -3.23 18.31
C GLN A 136 -0.17 -1.96 18.35
N ALA A 137 -0.97 -1.70 17.32
CA ALA A 137 -1.95 -0.62 17.35
C ALA A 137 -2.91 -0.92 18.51
N ARG A 138 -2.79 -0.13 19.59
CA ARG A 138 -3.81 -0.11 20.64
C ARG A 138 -5.01 0.58 20.04
N ASP A 139 -6.19 -0.04 20.16
CA ASP A 139 -7.44 0.46 19.61
C ASP A 139 -7.55 1.97 19.77
N HIS A 140 -7.61 2.69 18.65
CA HIS A 140 -8.10 4.06 18.64
C HIS A 140 -9.62 3.99 18.75
N THR A 141 -10.11 3.72 19.97
CA THR A 141 -11.46 4.09 20.41
C THR A 141 -11.63 5.60 20.43
#